data_AF-A0A1G3L802-F1
#
_entry.id   AF-A0A1G3L802-F1
#
_cell.length_a   1.000
_cell.length_b   1.000
_cell.length_c   1.000
_cell.angle_alpha   90.00
_cell.angle_beta   90.00
_cell.angle_gamma   90.00
#
_symmetry.space_group_name_H-M   'P 1'
#
loop_
_entity.id
_entity.type
_entity.pdbx_description
1 polymer ?
#
loop_
_entity_poly.entity_id
_entity_poly.type
_entity_poly.pdbx_seq_one_letter_code
_entity_poly.pdbx_strand_id
1 'polypeptide(L)'
;MNLQKKKRSFIDATESGALSDLGFLLIIYFIVIAGFNINQGFLLNLPQKNSTKIVNVEDITKIYLKPHGELIFDGKTINYDDAKVIIKERVRRSPNMTLLLKIYPDALYQDVVNIINLSKELEIDNFSFSMVKEEK
;
A
#
# COMPACT_ATOMS: atom_id res chain seq x y z
N MET A 1 34.80 38.82 53.90
CA MET A 1 33.37 38.37 53.82
C MET A 1 32.55 39.54 53.31
N ASN A 2 31.70 39.45 52.30
CA ASN A 2 30.72 38.42 51.99
C ASN A 2 30.45 38.36 50.47
N LEU A 3 30.57 37.19 49.85
CA LEU A 3 30.03 36.95 48.51
C LEU A 3 28.54 36.60 48.65
N GLN A 4 27.66 37.53 48.27
CA GLN A 4 26.23 37.26 48.25
C GLN A 4 25.92 36.26 47.12
N LYS A 5 25.35 35.11 47.49
CA LYS A 5 24.89 34.10 46.55
C LYS A 5 23.71 34.65 45.75
N LYS A 6 23.89 34.83 44.43
CA LYS A 6 22.81 35.11 43.49
C LYS A 6 21.78 33.99 43.58
N LYS A 7 20.64 34.27 44.20
CA LYS A 7 19.48 33.37 44.26
C LYS A 7 19.06 33.09 42.82
N ARG A 8 19.17 31.85 42.37
CA ARG A 8 18.62 31.44 41.06
C ARG A 8 17.15 31.86 41.06
N SER A 9 16.74 32.68 40.10
CA SER A 9 15.34 32.99 39.89
C SER A 9 14.66 31.66 39.61
N PHE A 10 13.92 31.19 40.59
CA PHE A 10 12.89 30.20 40.38
C PHE A 10 12.03 30.74 39.26
N ILE A 11 11.87 29.95 38.19
CA ILE A 11 11.15 30.31 36.97
C ILE A 11 9.84 30.96 37.42
N ASP A 12 9.71 32.26 37.14
CA ASP A 12 8.62 33.06 37.63
C ASP A 12 7.36 32.59 36.91
N ALA A 13 6.31 32.27 37.68
CA ALA A 13 5.04 31.81 37.13
C ALA A 13 4.38 32.86 36.23
N THR A 14 4.95 34.06 36.13
CA THR A 14 4.60 35.15 35.21
C THR A 14 5.02 34.89 33.75
N GLU A 15 5.88 33.89 33.47
CA GLU A 15 6.12 33.36 32.11
C GLU A 15 5.00 32.40 31.64
N SER A 16 3.85 32.34 32.35
CA SER A 16 2.71 31.47 31.99
C SER A 16 2.11 31.79 30.63
N GLY A 17 2.24 33.04 30.15
CA GLY A 17 1.73 33.44 28.85
C GLY A 17 2.37 32.64 27.70
N ALA A 18 3.69 32.48 27.73
CA ALA A 18 4.42 31.71 26.73
C ALA A 18 4.12 30.21 26.83
N LEU A 19 3.95 29.68 28.05
CA LEU A 19 3.56 28.28 28.27
C LEU A 19 2.14 27.99 27.78
N SER A 20 1.22 28.93 27.99
CA SER A 20 -0.18 28.82 27.53
C SER A 20 -0.29 28.92 26.02
N ASP A 21 0.48 29.79 25.38
CA ASP A 21 0.52 29.93 23.92
C ASP A 21 1.07 28.66 23.25
N LEU A 22 2.15 28.09 23.81
CA LEU A 22 2.69 26.82 23.36
C LEU A 22 1.67 25.67 23.50
N GLY A 23 0.94 25.63 24.62
CA GLY A 23 -0.13 24.64 24.85
C GLY A 23 -1.28 24.79 23.85
N PHE A 24 -1.67 26.02 23.53
CA PHE A 24 -2.71 26.30 22.54
C PHE A 24 -2.29 25.90 21.13
N LEU A 25 -1.06 26.22 20.74
CA LEU A 25 -0.50 25.82 19.45
C LEU A 25 -0.42 24.29 19.30
N LEU A 26 -0.03 23.58 20.36
CA LEU A 26 -0.02 22.12 20.39
C LEU A 26 -1.42 21.53 20.16
N ILE A 27 -2.46 22.10 20.78
CA ILE A 27 -3.84 21.65 20.57
C ILE A 27 -4.27 21.86 19.11
N ILE A 28 -4.00 23.03 18.52
CA ILE A 28 -4.29 23.28 17.11
C ILE A 28 -3.53 22.30 16.22
N TYR A 29 -2.25 22.07 16.51
CA TYR A 29 -1.41 21.13 15.76
C TYR A 29 -1.99 19.70 15.79
N PHE A 30 -2.41 19.21 16.96
CA PHE A 30 -3.05 17.90 17.09
C PHE A 30 -4.39 17.84 16.35
N ILE A 31 -5.22 18.88 16.42
CA ILE A 31 -6.50 18.92 15.70
C ILE A 31 -6.28 18.88 14.18
N VAL A 32 -5.33 19.67 13.67
CA VAL A 32 -5.00 19.74 12.24
C VAL A 32 -4.43 18.40 11.75
N ILE A 33 -3.51 17.79 12.49
CA ILE A 33 -2.87 16.51 12.09
C ILE A 33 -3.80 15.31 12.28
N ALA A 34 -4.67 15.30 13.28
CA ALA A 34 -5.67 14.25 13.44
C ALA A 34 -6.61 14.13 12.23
N GLY A 35 -6.84 15.25 11.51
CA GLY A 35 -7.59 15.28 10.26
C GLY A 35 -6.83 14.71 9.06
N PHE A 36 -5.49 14.62 9.10
CA PHE A 36 -4.68 13.93 8.10
C PHE A 36 -4.70 12.41 8.33
N ASN A 37 -5.90 11.82 8.35
CA ASN A 37 -6.03 10.40 8.09
C ASN A 37 -5.95 10.21 6.58
N ILE A 38 -4.72 10.16 6.05
CA ILE A 38 -4.52 9.80 4.65
C ILE A 38 -4.92 8.33 4.53
N ASN A 39 -6.16 8.09 4.17
CA ASN A 39 -6.67 6.77 3.81
C ASN A 39 -6.02 6.35 2.48
N GLN A 40 -4.70 6.08 2.48
CA GLN A 40 -4.02 5.40 1.37
C GLN A 40 -4.26 3.89 1.46
N GLY A 41 -5.50 3.50 1.76
CA GLY A 41 -5.90 2.12 1.88
C GLY A 41 -6.61 1.67 0.61
N PHE A 42 -6.12 0.61 -0.03
CA PHE A 42 -6.90 -0.10 -1.03
C PHE A 42 -8.08 -0.79 -0.32
N LEU A 43 -9.31 -0.40 -0.65
CA LEU A 43 -10.51 -1.16 -0.28
C LEU A 43 -10.57 -2.43 -1.14
N LEU A 44 -9.89 -3.48 -0.69
CA LEU A 44 -10.00 -4.82 -1.26
C LEU A 44 -11.19 -5.52 -0.61
N ASN A 45 -12.26 -5.74 -1.37
CA ASN A 45 -13.33 -6.64 -0.94
C ASN A 45 -12.79 -8.08 -1.06
N LEU A 46 -12.38 -8.66 0.07
CA LEU A 46 -11.96 -10.06 0.06
C LEU A 46 -13.15 -10.96 -0.31
N PRO A 47 -12.96 -11.94 -1.21
CA PRO A 47 -14.02 -12.87 -1.57
C PRO A 47 -14.46 -13.67 -0.34
N GLN A 48 -15.76 -13.97 -0.25
CA GLN A 48 -16.31 -14.72 0.88
C GLN A 48 -15.75 -16.16 0.90
N LYS A 49 -15.23 -16.57 2.05
CA LYS A 49 -14.53 -17.86 2.27
C LYS A 49 -15.37 -19.12 1.94
N ASN A 50 -16.68 -18.97 1.81
CA ASN A 50 -17.65 -20.06 1.56
C ASN A 50 -18.12 -20.18 0.11
N SER A 51 -17.61 -19.36 -0.82
CA SER A 51 -17.84 -19.62 -2.24
C SER A 51 -16.78 -20.60 -2.72
N THR A 52 -17.10 -21.89 -2.70
CA THR A 52 -16.37 -22.89 -3.48
C THR A 52 -16.67 -22.64 -4.96
N LYS A 53 -16.24 -21.48 -5.48
CA LYS A 53 -16.20 -21.25 -6.92
C LYS A 53 -15.10 -22.17 -7.41
N ILE A 54 -15.49 -23.23 -8.13
CA ILE A 54 -14.56 -24.14 -8.77
C ILE A 54 -13.75 -23.28 -9.74
N VAL A 55 -12.57 -22.82 -9.31
CA VAL A 55 -11.67 -22.07 -10.18
C VAL A 55 -11.10 -23.09 -11.14
N ASN A 56 -11.57 -23.05 -12.38
CA ASN A 56 -11.01 -23.89 -13.42
C ASN A 56 -9.56 -23.43 -13.64
N VAL A 57 -8.60 -24.35 -13.57
CA VAL A 57 -7.15 -24.01 -13.61
C VAL A 57 -6.81 -23.28 -14.93
N GLU A 58 -7.57 -23.54 -15.98
CA GLU A 58 -7.47 -22.93 -17.32
C GLU A 58 -7.81 -21.43 -17.35
N ASP A 59 -8.59 -20.95 -16.38
CA ASP A 59 -9.00 -19.54 -16.26
C ASP A 59 -8.04 -18.73 -15.37
N ILE A 60 -6.97 -19.35 -14.86
CA ILE A 60 -5.97 -18.66 -14.05
C ILE A 60 -4.89 -18.08 -14.96
N THR A 61 -4.81 -16.76 -15.02
CA THR A 61 -3.71 -16.05 -15.68
C THR A 61 -2.66 -15.72 -14.63
N LYS A 62 -1.48 -16.33 -14.76
CA LYS A 62 -0.37 -16.16 -13.81
C LYS A 62 0.61 -15.13 -14.34
N ILE A 63 0.90 -14.11 -13.53
CA ILE A 63 1.92 -13.11 -13.84
C ILE A 63 2.91 -13.09 -12.69
N TYR A 64 4.20 -13.14 -13.01
CA TYR A 64 5.25 -12.97 -12.01
C TYR A 64 5.79 -11.55 -12.08
N LEU A 65 5.91 -10.90 -10.93
CA LEU A 65 6.52 -9.58 -10.79
C LEU A 65 7.92 -9.74 -10.23
N LYS A 66 8.91 -9.50 -11.09
CA LYS A 66 10.33 -9.50 -10.76
C LYS A 66 10.78 -8.15 -10.19
N PRO A 67 12.01 -8.08 -9.65
CA PRO A 67 12.66 -6.82 -9.33
C PRO A 67 12.76 -5.91 -10.58
N HIS A 68 12.84 -4.60 -10.38
CA HIS A 68 12.88 -3.58 -11.45
C HIS A 68 11.62 -3.45 -12.32
N GLY A 69 10.47 -3.98 -11.87
CA GLY A 69 9.19 -3.83 -12.58
C GLY A 69 9.04 -4.74 -13.80
N GLU A 70 9.95 -5.69 -13.98
CA GLU A 70 9.84 -6.72 -15.02
C GLU A 70 8.69 -7.68 -14.70
N LEU A 71 7.84 -7.95 -15.69
CA LEU A 71 6.75 -8.90 -15.55
C LEU A 71 7.06 -10.14 -16.38
N ILE A 72 6.71 -11.32 -15.87
CA ILE A 72 6.79 -12.56 -16.63
C ILE A 72 5.40 -13.11 -16.82
N PHE A 73 5.05 -13.34 -18.09
CA PHE A 73 3.81 -13.97 -18.51
C PHE A 73 4.15 -15.10 -19.49
N ASP A 74 3.63 -16.31 -19.25
CA ASP A 74 3.90 -17.51 -20.06
C ASP A 74 5.39 -17.74 -20.39
N GLY A 75 6.27 -17.48 -19.42
CA GLY A 75 7.72 -17.65 -19.55
C GLY A 75 8.43 -16.54 -20.34
N LYS A 76 7.71 -15.53 -20.83
CA LYS A 76 8.28 -14.36 -21.52
C LYS A 76 8.30 -13.16 -20.60
N THR A 77 9.39 -12.40 -20.66
CA THR A 77 9.50 -11.12 -19.98
C THR A 77 8.75 -10.08 -20.80
N ILE A 78 7.83 -9.37 -20.16
CA ILE A 78 6.97 -8.35 -20.73
C ILE A 78 7.05 -7.08 -19.84
N ASN A 79 6.72 -5.93 -20.42
CA ASN A 79 6.60 -4.69 -19.65
C ASN A 79 5.15 -4.50 -19.14
N TYR A 80 4.92 -3.41 -18.42
CA TYR A 80 3.60 -3.06 -17.89
C TYR A 80 2.55 -2.80 -18.97
N ASP A 81 2.91 -2.12 -20.05
CA ASP A 81 1.99 -1.80 -21.15
C ASP A 81 1.54 -3.06 -21.89
N ASP A 82 2.46 -3.98 -22.15
CA ASP A 82 2.21 -5.29 -22.72
C ASP A 82 1.28 -6.11 -21.81
N ALA A 83 1.54 -6.10 -20.50
CA ALA A 83 0.70 -6.77 -19.51
C ALA A 83 -0.73 -6.22 -19.54
N LYS A 84 -0.89 -4.89 -19.63
CA LYS A 84 -2.21 -4.25 -19.77
C LYS A 84 -2.96 -4.74 -21.01
N VAL A 85 -2.29 -4.84 -22.15
CA VAL A 85 -2.90 -5.35 -23.39
C VAL A 85 -3.29 -6.83 -23.25
N ILE A 86 -2.38 -7.66 -22.74
CA ILE A 86 -2.59 -9.10 -22.57
C ILE A 86 -3.76 -9.39 -21.62
N ILE A 87 -3.77 -8.76 -20.44
CA ILE A 87 -4.83 -8.96 -19.44
C ILE A 87 -6.17 -8.51 -19.99
N LYS A 88 -6.22 -7.35 -20.68
CA LYS A 88 -7.46 -6.85 -21.30
C LYS A 88 -8.03 -7.83 -22.34
N GLU A 89 -7.17 -8.40 -23.18
CA GLU A 89 -7.58 -9.41 -24.17
C GLU A 89 -8.01 -10.74 -23.54
N ARG A 90 -7.45 -11.10 -22.37
CA ARG A 90 -7.81 -12.31 -21.64
C ARG A 90 -9.14 -12.15 -20.90
N VAL A 91 -9.38 -11.00 -20.27
CA VAL A 91 -10.64 -10.64 -19.62
C VAL A 91 -11.80 -10.62 -20.63
N ARG A 92 -11.57 -10.07 -21.83
CA ARG A 92 -12.56 -10.11 -22.93
C ARG A 92 -12.94 -11.52 -23.35
N ARG A 93 -11.98 -12.46 -23.33
CA ARG A 93 -12.20 -13.87 -23.71
C ARG A 93 -12.82 -14.70 -22.60
N SER A 94 -12.45 -14.44 -21.35
CA SER A 94 -12.99 -15.13 -20.17
C SER A 94 -13.30 -14.10 -19.08
N PRO A 95 -14.56 -13.64 -18.97
CA PRO A 95 -14.97 -12.70 -17.92
C PRO A 95 -14.82 -13.25 -16.50
N ASN A 96 -14.78 -14.58 -16.34
CA ASN A 96 -14.59 -15.25 -15.04
C ASN A 96 -13.10 -15.56 -14.74
N MET A 97 -12.17 -15.03 -15.53
CA MET A 97 -10.74 -15.21 -15.33
C MET A 97 -10.31 -14.80 -13.91
N THR A 98 -9.39 -15.56 -13.34
CA THR A 98 -8.68 -15.18 -12.12
C THR A 98 -7.27 -14.69 -12.45
N LEU A 99 -6.92 -13.49 -12.00
CA LEU A 99 -5.56 -12.97 -12.10
C LEU A 99 -4.77 -13.38 -10.85
N LEU A 100 -3.71 -14.18 -11.03
CA LEU A 100 -2.79 -14.58 -9.97
C LEU A 100 -1.45 -13.84 -10.12
N LEU A 101 -1.19 -12.91 -9.21
CA LEU A 101 0.09 -12.20 -9.14
C LEU A 101 1.08 -12.95 -8.22
N LYS A 102 2.21 -13.34 -8.78
CA LYS A 102 3.33 -13.97 -8.06
C LYS A 102 4.42 -12.93 -7.84
N ILE A 103 4.65 -12.54 -6.61
CA ILE A 103 5.53 -11.40 -6.28
C ILE A 103 6.89 -11.95 -5.82
N TYR A 104 7.98 -11.57 -6.48
CA TYR A 104 9.31 -11.86 -5.97
C TYR A 104 9.63 -11.00 -4.74
N PRO A 105 10.41 -11.50 -3.77
CA PRO A 105 10.71 -10.78 -2.53
C PRO A 105 11.29 -9.37 -2.73
N ASP A 106 12.08 -9.19 -3.79
CA ASP A 106 12.77 -7.93 -4.07
C ASP A 106 12.01 -7.01 -5.05
N ALA A 107 10.73 -7.33 -5.34
CA ALA A 107 9.87 -6.47 -6.13
C ALA A 107 9.50 -5.19 -5.37
N LEU A 108 9.45 -4.05 -6.09
CA LEU A 108 9.06 -2.78 -5.47
C LEU A 108 7.57 -2.80 -5.13
N TYR A 109 7.24 -2.27 -3.94
CA TYR A 109 5.85 -2.15 -3.50
C TYR A 109 4.98 -1.38 -4.50
N GLN A 110 5.55 -0.33 -5.11
CA GLN A 110 4.84 0.47 -6.11
C GLN A 110 4.43 -0.34 -7.33
N ASP A 111 5.27 -1.28 -7.78
CA ASP A 111 4.96 -2.12 -8.94
C ASP A 111 3.80 -3.09 -8.63
N VAL A 112 3.76 -3.63 -7.41
CA VAL A 112 2.62 -4.43 -6.93
C VAL A 112 1.33 -3.62 -6.97
N VAL A 113 1.38 -2.40 -6.44
CA VAL A 113 0.24 -1.46 -6.42
C VAL A 113 -0.24 -1.14 -7.83
N ASN A 114 0.68 -0.92 -8.77
CA ASN A 114 0.34 -0.65 -10.18
C ASN A 114 -0.44 -1.81 -10.80
N ILE A 115 -0.05 -3.06 -10.54
CA ILE A 115 -0.78 -4.24 -11.04
C ILE A 115 -2.15 -4.42 -10.37
N ILE A 116 -2.25 -4.13 -9.07
CA ILE A 116 -3.55 -4.13 -8.38
C ILE A 116 -4.47 -3.07 -8.99
N ASN A 117 -3.95 -1.87 -9.24
CA ASN A 117 -4.73 -0.80 -9.87
C ASN A 117 -5.17 -1.19 -11.28
N LEU A 118 -4.30 -1.83 -12.06
CA LEU A 118 -4.62 -2.38 -13.37
C LEU A 118 -5.75 -3.40 -13.31
N SER A 119 -5.74 -4.32 -12.33
CA SER A 119 -6.83 -5.29 -12.18
C SER A 119 -8.17 -4.63 -11.88
N LYS A 120 -8.16 -3.51 -11.15
CA LYS A 120 -9.35 -2.74 -10.83
C LYS A 120 -9.85 -1.93 -12.03
N GLU A 121 -8.95 -1.31 -12.79
CA GLU A 121 -9.26 -0.58 -14.02
C GLU A 121 -9.92 -1.49 -15.06
N LEU A 122 -9.50 -2.77 -15.11
CA LEU A 122 -10.04 -3.78 -16.01
C LEU A 122 -11.22 -4.56 -15.43
N GLU A 123 -11.78 -4.14 -14.28
CA GLU A 123 -12.95 -4.74 -13.62
C GLU A 123 -12.81 -6.26 -13.38
N ILE A 124 -11.62 -6.71 -12.95
CA ILE A 124 -11.36 -8.12 -12.65
C ILE A 124 -11.90 -8.45 -11.26
N ASP A 125 -12.96 -9.26 -11.21
CA ASP A 125 -13.58 -9.67 -9.95
C ASP A 125 -12.69 -10.60 -9.10
N ASN A 126 -11.90 -11.45 -9.75
CA ASN A 126 -11.14 -12.51 -9.09
C ASN A 126 -9.64 -12.18 -9.15
N PHE A 127 -9.13 -11.52 -8.12
CA PHE A 127 -7.71 -11.22 -7.97
C PHE A 127 -7.11 -11.98 -6.78
N SER A 128 -5.96 -12.59 -6.98
CA SER A 128 -5.18 -13.25 -5.94
C SER A 128 -3.70 -12.89 -6.08
N PHE A 129 -3.00 -12.77 -4.97
CA PHE A 129 -1.56 -12.56 -4.98
C PHE A 129 -0.88 -13.47 -3.96
N SER A 130 0.37 -13.83 -4.25
CA SER A 130 1.21 -14.60 -3.33
C SER A 130 2.67 -14.30 -3.57
N MET A 131 3.46 -14.31 -2.49
CA MET A 131 4.91 -14.24 -2.61
C MET A 131 5.45 -15.53 -3.22
N VAL A 132 6.39 -15.40 -4.14
CA VAL A 132 7.20 -16.53 -4.62
C VAL A 132 8.06 -16.97 -3.45
N LYS A 133 7.91 -18.23 -3.04
CA LYS A 133 8.88 -18.87 -2.14
C LYS A 133 10.05 -19.32 -3.01
N GLU A 134 11.26 -18.89 -2.69
CA GLU A 134 12.44 -19.55 -3.24
C GLU A 134 12.41 -21.01 -2.80
N GLU A 135 12.32 -21.94 -3.76
CA GLU A 135 12.70 -23.32 -3.50
C GLU A 135 14.22 -23.31 -3.30
N LYS A 136 14.63 -23.68 -2.08
CA LYS A 136 16.02 -24.00 -1.75
C LYS A 136 16.45 -25.30 -2.41
#